data_AF-A0A3M8HA89-F1
#
_entry.id   AF-A0A3M8HA89-F1
#
_cell.length_a   1.000
_cell.length_b   1.000
_cell.length_c   1.000
_cell.angle_alpha   90.00
_cell.angle_beta   90.00
_cell.angle_gamma   90.00
#
_symmetry.space_group_name_H-M   'P 1'
#
loop_
_entity.id
_entity.type
_entity.pdbx_description
1 polymer ?
#
loop_
_entity_poly.entity_id
_entity_poly.type
_entity_poly.pdbx_seq_one_letter_code
_entity_poly.pdbx_strand_id
1 'polypeptide(L)' 'MPRQRRTFTTKFKLQLVKLYENGKSRADICREYEITPSALDRWIKNHQETG' A
#
# COMPACT_ATOMS: atom_id res chain seq x y z
N MET A 1 -8.63 10.89 -21.81
CA MET A 1 -8.88 11.36 -20.43
C MET A 1 -7.70 10.95 -19.55
N PRO A 2 -6.99 11.88 -18.87
CA PRO A 2 -5.92 11.50 -17.95
C PRO A 2 -6.50 10.79 -16.73
N ARG A 3 -5.91 9.64 -16.33
CA ARG A 3 -6.25 8.95 -15.09
C ARG A 3 -5.88 9.85 -13.91
N GLN A 4 -6.86 10.25 -13.10
CA GLN A 4 -6.62 11.06 -11.91
C GLN A 4 -5.78 10.28 -10.90
N ARG A 5 -4.65 10.86 -10.48
CA ARG A 5 -3.76 10.24 -9.50
C ARG A 5 -4.45 10.22 -8.14
N ARG A 6 -4.73 9.02 -7.61
CA ARG A 6 -5.17 8.85 -6.22
C ARG A 6 -4.02 9.24 -5.29
N THR A 7 -4.25 10.23 -4.43
CA THR A 7 -3.31 10.62 -3.37
C THR A 7 -3.69 9.89 -2.08
N PHE A 8 -2.74 9.13 -1.54
CA PHE A 8 -2.89 8.46 -0.25
C PHE A 8 -2.03 9.15 0.79
N THR A 9 -2.58 9.36 1.98
CA THR A 9 -1.83 9.94 3.10
C THR A 9 -0.76 8.97 3.60
N THR A 10 0.33 9.50 4.16
CA THR A 10 1.43 8.69 4.69
C THR A 10 0.95 7.73 5.78
N LYS A 11 0.05 8.18 6.67
CA LYS A 11 -0.57 7.36 7.70
C LYS A 11 -1.32 6.14 7.12
N PHE A 12 -2.06 6.34 6.03
CA PHE A 12 -2.79 5.27 5.35
C PHE A 12 -1.84 4.23 4.73
N LYS A 13 -0.77 4.70 4.06
CA LYS A 13 0.26 3.82 3.50
C LYS A 13 0.93 2.96 4.59
N LEU A 14 1.30 3.59 5.71
CA LEU A 14 1.90 2.91 6.85
C LEU A 14 0.96 1.86 7.47
N GLN A 15 -0.33 2.18 7.58
CA GLN A 15 -1.32 1.21 8.08
C GLN A 15 -1.38 -0.04 7.21
N LEU A 16 -1.34 0.12 5.87
CA LEU A 16 -1.38 -1.00 4.94
C LEU A 16 -0.09 -1.84 4.94
N VAL A 17 1.07 -1.19 5.06
CA VAL A 17 2.35 -1.89 5.21
C VAL A 17 2.36 -2.70 6.51
N LYS A 18 1.90 -2.14 7.63
CA LYS A 18 1.77 -2.86 8.90
C LYS A 18 0.80 -4.05 8.83
N LEU A 19 -0.31 -3.93 8.09
CA LEU A 19 -1.22 -5.05 7.86
C LEU A 19 -0.53 -6.20 7.12
N TYR A 20 0.30 -5.87 6.13
CA TYR A 20 1.11 -6.85 5.42
C TYR A 20 2.17 -7.50 6.34
N GLU A 21 2.86 -6.71 7.17
CA GLU A 21 3.82 -7.22 8.17
C GLU A 21 3.16 -8.12 9.22
N ASN A 22 1.91 -7.85 9.57
CA ASN A 22 1.09 -8.70 10.46
C ASN A 22 0.62 -10.00 9.80
N GLY A 23 1.01 -10.28 8.55
CA GLY A 23 0.71 -11.55 7.87
C GLY A 23 -0.56 -11.54 7.02
N LYS A 24 -1.25 -10.40 6.83
CA LYS A 24 -2.30 -10.33 5.80
C LYS A 24 -1.67 -10.45 4.40
N SER A 25 -2.32 -11.22 3.54
CA SER A 25 -1.87 -11.36 2.15
C SER A 25 -2.04 -10.06 1.38
N ARG A 26 -1.07 -9.76 0.50
CA ARG A 26 -1.12 -8.58 -0.40
C ARG A 26 -2.41 -8.54 -1.22
N ALA A 27 -2.91 -9.71 -1.63
CA ALA A 27 -4.12 -9.82 -2.43
C ALA A 27 -5.39 -9.41 -1.66
N ASP A 28 -5.50 -9.81 -0.39
CA ASP A 28 -6.62 -9.42 0.47
C ASP A 28 -6.60 -7.93 0.76
N ILE A 29 -5.43 -7.37 1.09
CA ILE A 29 -5.25 -5.92 1.31
C ILE A 29 -5.62 -5.15 0.02
N CYS A 30 -5.18 -5.64 -1.14
CA CYS A 30 -5.49 -5.06 -2.44
C CYS A 30 -7.00 -5.05 -2.73
N ARG A 31 -7.71 -6.14 -2.41
CA ARG A 31 -9.15 -6.26 -2.59
C ARG A 31 -9.95 -5.41 -1.59
N GLU A 32 -9.59 -5.46 -0.31
CA GLU A 32 -10.30 -4.79 0.79
C GLU A 32 -10.21 -3.25 0.66
N TYR A 33 -9.08 -2.74 0.20
CA TYR A 33 -8.81 -1.30 0.12
C TYR A 33 -8.79 -0.75 -1.33
N GLU A 34 -9.14 -1.58 -2.32
CA GLU A 34 -9.12 -1.23 -3.76
C GLU A 34 -7.83 -0.53 -4.23
N ILE A 35 -6.70 -0.95 -3.67
CA ILE A 35 -5.37 -0.48 -4.04
C ILE A 35 -4.74 -1.43 -5.04
N THR A 36 -3.87 -0.96 -5.92
CA THR A 36 -3.15 -1.86 -6.83
C THR A 36 -2.02 -2.60 -6.09
N PRO A 37 -1.75 -3.88 -6.40
CA PRO A 37 -0.65 -4.63 -5.77
C PRO A 37 0.70 -3.93 -5.93
N SER A 38 0.92 -3.29 -7.08
CA SER A 38 2.11 -2.50 -7.39
C SER A 38 2.27 -1.25 -6.52
N ALA A 39 1.16 -0.65 -6.06
CA ALA A 39 1.22 0.49 -5.16
C ALA A 39 1.64 0.05 -3.76
N LEU A 40 1.08 -1.07 -3.27
CA LEU A 40 1.44 -1.66 -1.99
C LEU A 40 2.92 -2.06 -1.95
N ASP A 41 3.41 -2.72 -3.01
CA ASP A 41 4.81 -3.13 -3.11
C ASP A 41 5.77 -1.93 -3.03
N ARG A 42 5.45 -0.85 -3.75
CA ARG A 42 6.21 0.40 -3.68
C ARG A 42 6.19 1.02 -2.27
N TRP A 43 5.09 0.90 -1.53
CA TRP A 43 5.02 1.41 -0.16
C TRP A 43 5.82 0.55 0.82
N ILE A 44 5.83 -0.77 0.65
CA ILE A 44 6.66 -1.69 1.45
C ILE A 44 8.14 -1.37 1.21
N LYS A 45 8.56 -1.25 -0.06
CA LYS A 45 9.94 -0.91 -0.42
C LYS A 45 10.36 0.45 0.17
N ASN A 46 9.53 1.47 -0.01
CA ASN A 46 9.81 2.79 0.57
C ASN A 46 9.89 2.75 2.10
N HIS A 47 9.07 1.92 2.78
CA HIS A 47 9.12 1.75 4.23
C HIS A 47 10.44 1.11 4.67
N GLN A 48 10.95 0.12 3.92
CA GLN A 48 12.24 -0.51 4.18
C GLN A 48 13.43 0.42 3.89
N GLU A 49 13.36 1.25 2.85
CA GLU A 49 14.42 2.23 2.53
C GLU A 49 14.46 3.44 3.48
N THR A 50 13.36 3.73 4.18
CA THR A 50 13.30 4.82 5.18
C THR A 50 13.64 4.32 6.60
N GLY A 51 14.07 3.05 6.73
CA GLY A 51 14.52 2.45 7.98
C GLY A 51 15.94 2.81 8.35
#